data_AF-A0A382MQG2-F1
#
_entry.id   AF-A0A382MQG2-F1
#
_cell.length_a   1.000
_cell.length_b   1.000
_cell.length_c   1.000
_cell.angle_alpha   90.00
_cell.angle_beta   90.00
_cell.angle_gamma   90.00
#
_symmetry.space_group_name_H-M   'P 1'
#
loop_
_entity.id
_entity.type
_entity.pdbx_description
1 polymer ?
#
loop_
_entity_poly.entity_id
_entity_poly.type
_entity_poly.pdbx_seq_one_letter_code
_entity_poly.pdbx_strand_id
1 'polypeptide(L)' 'MDNAWRMIGDLVSNLTSVITGLLGLGVVGALLFGDFLGLDVVGNITALVDTLANGGVVGLLVLAILMSLLR' A
#
# COMPACT_ATOMS: atom_id res chain seq x y z
N MET A 1 27.93 -12.92 7.17
CA MET A 1 26.96 -12.63 6.09
C MET A 1 25.55 -12.43 6.67
N ASP A 2 25.18 -13.15 7.73
CA ASP A 2 23.90 -13.00 8.43
C ASP A 2 23.60 -11.58 8.96
N ASN A 3 24.61 -10.84 9.43
CA ASN A 3 24.44 -9.46 9.88
C ASN A 3 24.12 -8.48 8.74
N ALA A 4 24.65 -8.70 7.54
CA ALA A 4 24.36 -7.83 6.40
C ALA A 4 22.92 -8.06 5.90
N TRP A 5 22.47 -9.32 5.86
CA TRP A 5 21.09 -9.65 5.52
C TRP A 5 20.08 -9.13 6.56
N ARG A 6 20.41 -9.20 7.86
CA ARG A 6 19.58 -8.59 8.92
C ARG A 6 19.51 -7.07 8.77
N MET A 7 20.64 -6.40 8.55
CA MET A 7 20.66 -4.94 8.35
C MET A 7 19.83 -4.49 7.14
N ILE A 8 19.86 -5.25 6.04
CA ILE A 8 19.03 -4.99 4.86
C ILE A 8 17.55 -5.21 5.19
N GLY A 9 17.21 -6.31 5.89
CA GLY A 9 15.84 -6.58 6.34
C GLY A 9 15.30 -5.46 7.24
N ASP A 10 16.11 -5.00 8.19
CA ASP A 10 15.75 -3.90 9.10
C ASP A 10 15.56 -2.59 8.33
N LEU A 11 16.42 -2.29 7.35
CA LEU A 11 16.29 -1.09 6.52
C LEU A 11 15.02 -1.12 5.67
N VAL A 12 14.73 -2.26 5.01
CA VAL A 12 13.50 -2.41 4.22
C VAL A 12 12.26 -2.30 5.11
N SER A 13 12.25 -2.95 6.27
CA SER A 13 11.14 -2.88 7.21
C SER A 13 10.87 -1.44 7.68
N ASN A 14 11.93 -0.70 8.03
CA ASN A 14 11.83 0.69 8.45
C ASN A 14 11.35 1.60 7.31
N LEU A 15 11.85 1.42 6.08
CA LEU A 15 11.38 2.18 4.92
C LEU A 15 9.93 1.87 4.58
N THR A 16 9.51 0.60 4.65
CA THR A 16 8.11 0.20 4.47
C THR A 16 7.23 0.89 5.51
N SER A 17 7.64 0.90 6.79
CA SER A 17 6.90 1.59 7.86
C SER A 17 6.71 3.09 7.58
N VAL A 18 7.78 3.77 7.15
CA VAL A 18 7.71 5.19 6.77
C VAL A 18 6.77 5.42 5.59
N ILE A 19 6.88 4.60 4.54
CA ILE A 19 6.02 4.72 3.34
C ILE A 19 4.56 4.45 3.70
N THR A 20 4.26 3.43 4.50
CA THR A 20 2.89 3.14 4.96
C THR A 20 2.34 4.29 5.81
N GLY A 21 3.17 4.91 6.66
CA GLY A 21 2.79 6.12 7.39
C GLY A 21 2.48 7.30 6.47
N LEU A 22 3.29 7.51 5.44
CA LEU A 22 3.05 8.55 4.42
C LEU A 22 1.79 8.29 3.60
N LEU A 23 1.46 7.02 3.29
CA LEU A 23 0.18 6.68 2.66
C LEU A 23 -1.00 7.08 3.55
N GLY A 24 -0.94 6.79 4.85
CA GLY A 24 -1.97 7.20 5.81
C GLY A 24 -2.13 8.72 5.88
N LEU A 25 -1.00 9.45 5.96
CA LEU A 25 -1.01 10.92 5.90
C LEU A 25 -1.54 11.44 4.57
N GLY A 26 -1.23 10.76 3.46
CA GLY A 26 -1.74 11.10 2.13
C GLY A 26 -3.26 10.95 2.01
N VAL A 27 -3.83 9.88 2.56
CA VAL A 27 -5.29 9.68 2.60
C VAL A 27 -5.95 10.76 3.46
N VAL A 28 -5.46 10.98 4.69
CA VAL A 28 -6.05 11.99 5.59
C VAL A 28 -5.90 13.40 5.03
N GLY A 29 -4.72 13.72 4.50
CA GLY A 29 -4.45 14.99 3.84
C GLY A 29 -5.34 15.20 2.63
N ALA A 30 -5.57 14.15 1.83
CA ALA A 30 -6.43 14.24 0.67
C ALA A 30 -7.92 14.45 1.03
N LEU A 31 -8.39 13.82 2.12
CA LEU A 31 -9.74 14.04 2.61
C LEU A 31 -9.96 15.46 3.15
N LEU A 32 -8.94 16.07 3.75
CA LEU A 32 -9.03 17.42 4.33
C LEU A 32 -8.83 18.54 3.30
N PHE A 33 -7.92 18.34 2.35
CA PHE A 33 -7.45 19.40 1.45
C PHE A 33 -7.69 19.08 -0.04
N GLY A 34 -8.22 17.91 -0.38
CA GLY A 34 -8.41 17.47 -1.76
C GLY A 34 -7.15 16.81 -2.34
N ASP A 35 -6.53 17.39 -3.35
CA ASP A 35 -5.28 16.85 -3.90
C ASP A 35 -4.11 17.13 -2.94
N PHE A 36 -3.51 16.08 -2.37
CA PHE A 36 -2.46 16.21 -1.35
C PHE A 36 -1.09 15.99 -1.98
N LEU A 37 -0.28 17.06 -2.03
CA LEU A 37 1.07 17.04 -2.62
C LEU A 37 1.11 16.59 -4.10
N GLY A 38 0.02 16.78 -4.84
CA GLY A 38 -0.12 16.33 -6.23
C GLY A 38 -0.28 14.80 -6.37
N LEU A 39 -0.62 14.11 -5.27
CA LEU A 39 -0.83 12.67 -5.23
C LEU A 39 -2.31 12.37 -5.02
N ASP A 40 -2.94 11.77 -6.03
CA ASP A 40 -4.31 11.26 -5.94
C ASP A 40 -4.35 9.89 -5.24
N VAL A 41 -4.14 9.91 -3.92
CA VAL A 41 -4.10 8.68 -3.11
C VAL A 41 -5.47 8.01 -3.07
N VAL A 42 -6.54 8.80 -2.97
CA VAL A 42 -7.92 8.29 -2.88
C VAL A 42 -8.35 7.67 -4.21
N GLY A 43 -8.07 8.32 -5.34
CA GLY A 43 -8.35 7.77 -6.66
C GLY A 43 -7.57 6.48 -6.93
N ASN A 44 -6.28 6.43 -6.56
CA ASN A 44 -5.48 5.21 -6.70
C ASN A 44 -6.03 4.02 -5.89
N ILE A 45 -6.46 4.26 -4.64
CA ILE A 45 -7.09 3.20 -3.82
C ILE A 45 -8.44 2.79 -4.41
N THR A 46 -9.25 3.74 -4.86
CA THR A 46 -10.58 3.48 -5.42
C THR A 46 -10.46 2.68 -6.71
N ALA A 47 -9.54 3.04 -7.61
CA ALA A 47 -9.27 2.30 -8.84
C ALA A 47 -8.80 0.86 -8.57
N LEU A 48 -7.98 0.65 -7.53
CA LEU A 48 -7.58 -0.69 -7.10
C LEU A 48 -8.79 -1.50 -6.61
N VAL A 49 -9.63 -0.91 -5.77
CA VAL A 49 -10.84 -1.55 -5.25
C VAL A 49 -11.80 -1.90 -6.38
N ASP A 50 -12.02 -0.98 -7.33
CA ASP A 50 -12.89 -1.21 -8.49
C ASP A 50 -12.34 -2.33 -9.39
N THR A 51 -11.02 -2.39 -9.60
CA THR A 51 -10.39 -3.46 -10.39
C THR A 51 -10.60 -4.82 -9.73
N LEU A 52 -10.44 -4.89 -8.40
CA LEU A 52 -10.67 -6.11 -7.63
C LEU A 52 -12.15 -6.50 -7.60
N ALA A 53 -13.06 -5.54 -7.44
CA ALA A 53 -14.50 -5.79 -7.38
C ALA A 53 -15.07 -6.25 -8.74
N ASN A 54 -14.63 -5.62 -9.83
CA ASN A 54 -15.10 -5.95 -11.18
C ASN A 54 -14.42 -7.19 -11.78
N GLY A 55 -13.31 -7.66 -11.21
CA GLY A 55 -12.58 -8.86 -11.65
C GLY A 55 -13.28 -10.20 -11.32
N GLY A 56 -14.42 -10.18 -10.63
CA GLY A 56 -15.15 -11.39 -10.24
C GLY A 56 -14.30 -12.36 -9.41
N VAL A 57 -14.28 -13.64 -9.78
CA VAL A 57 -13.50 -14.68 -9.06
C VAL A 57 -11.99 -14.42 -9.11
N VAL A 58 -11.48 -13.84 -10.20
CA VAL A 58 -10.05 -13.51 -10.35
C VAL A 58 -9.66 -12.40 -9.37
N GLY A 59 -10.52 -11.40 -9.18
CA GLY A 59 -10.30 -10.34 -8.20
C GLY A 59 -10.19 -10.89 -6.77
N LEU A 60 -11.03 -11.85 -6.42
CA LEU A 60 -10.98 -12.53 -5.12
C LEU A 60 -9.72 -13.39 -4.93
N LEU A 61 -9.23 -14.04 -5.99
CA LEU A 61 -7.98 -14.78 -5.97
C LEU A 61 -6.79 -13.84 -5.76
N VAL A 62 -6.75 -12.72 -6.47
CA VAL A 62 -5.71 -11.70 -6.30
C VAL A 62 -5.73 -11.16 -4.87
N LEU A 63 -6.92 -10.86 -4.33
CA LEU A 63 -7.08 -10.46 -2.92
C LEU A 63 -6.51 -11.51 -1.94
N ALA A 64 -6.82 -12.79 -2.16
CA ALA A 64 -6.30 -13.87 -1.31
C ALA A 64 -4.78 -13.96 -1.35
N ILE A 65 -4.17 -13.79 -2.54
CA ILE A 65 -2.72 -13.77 -2.71
C ILE A 65 -2.11 -12.56 -1.99
N LEU A 66 -2.67 -11.37 -2.18
CA LEU A 66 -2.20 -10.14 -1.52
C LEU A 66 -2.26 -10.29 0.01
N MET A 67 -3.36 -10.81 0.55
CA MET A 67 -3.51 -11.10 1.99
C MET A 67 -2.52 -12.16 2.49
N SER A 68 -2.09 -13.10 1.64
CA SER A 68 -1.06 -14.08 1.98
C SER A 68 0.35 -13.50 1.97
N LEU A 69 0.62 -12.45 1.18
CA LEU A 69 1.92 -11.78 1.10
C LEU A 69 2.12 -10.71 2.18
N LEU A 70 1.02 -10.12 2.65
CA LEU A 70 0.99 -9.16 3.76
C LEU A 70 1.05 -9.82 5.14
N ARG A 71 0.84 -11.15 5.21
CA ARG A 71 1.06 -11.97 6.41
C ARG A 71 2.52 -12.39 6.54
#